data_AF-A0AAW5II99-F1
#
_entry.id   AF-A0AAW5II99-F1
#
_cell.length_a   1.000
_cell.length_b   1.000
_cell.length_c   1.000
_cell.angle_alpha   90.00
_cell.angle_beta   90.00
_cell.angle_gamma   90.00
#
_symmetry.space_group_name_H-M   'P 1'
#
loop_
_entity.id
_entity.type
_entity.pdbx_description
1 polymer ?
#
loop_
_entity_poly.entity_id
_entity_poly.type
_entity_poly.pdbx_seq_one_letter_code
_entity_poly.pdbx_strand_id
1 'polypeptide(L)'
;MAKDRMLYMKLCFVVIVFGLSFTICNKHYIKYSACYKLPIPKTPFYPDAYKFVHTKEEFLLNMKLINNAIKVEAIIDTNKLDFNNHTYIFVFGAPIKKMYYSFKTTLFDDKSPSYAKAIRHKKKCVFINYNIPTGYTYLYEIKKDETLTGFNGI
;
A
#
# COMPACT_ATOMS: atom_id res chain seq x y z
N MET A 1 -12.49 -47.81 -16.62
CA MET A 1 -13.55 -46.78 -16.72
C MET A 1 -13.82 -46.02 -15.42
N ALA A 2 -14.32 -46.63 -14.32
CA ALA A 2 -14.60 -45.88 -13.08
C ALA A 2 -13.32 -45.37 -12.37
N LYS A 3 -12.26 -46.19 -12.36
CA LYS A 3 -10.96 -45.86 -11.74
C LYS A 3 -10.25 -44.71 -12.46
N ASP A 4 -10.33 -44.68 -13.79
CA ASP A 4 -9.74 -43.64 -14.65
C ASP A 4 -10.50 -42.31 -14.52
N ARG A 5 -11.84 -42.35 -14.40
CA ARG A 5 -12.67 -41.16 -14.11
C ARG A 5 -12.37 -40.57 -12.74
N MET A 6 -12.16 -41.41 -11.72
CA MET A 6 -11.76 -40.97 -10.39
C MET A 6 -10.35 -40.36 -10.38
N LEU A 7 -9.41 -40.94 -11.13
CA LEU A 7 -8.07 -40.40 -11.29
C LEU A 7 -8.11 -39.02 -11.98
N TYR A 8 -8.91 -38.89 -13.05
CA TYR A 8 -9.12 -37.63 -13.76
C TYR A 8 -9.75 -36.55 -12.86
N MET A 9 -10.80 -36.88 -12.08
CA MET A 9 -11.39 -35.94 -11.12
C MET A 9 -10.38 -35.47 -10.06
N LYS A 10 -9.57 -36.39 -9.52
CA LYS A 10 -8.51 -36.03 -8.54
C LYS A 10 -7.48 -35.11 -9.18
N LEU A 11 -7.07 -35.38 -10.42
CA LEU A 11 -6.14 -34.53 -11.17
C LEU A 11 -6.74 -33.13 -11.41
N CYS A 12 -8.00 -33.04 -11.85
CA CYS A 12 -8.69 -31.77 -12.04
C CYS A 12 -8.78 -30.97 -10.73
N PHE A 13 -9.12 -31.62 -9.61
CA PHE A 13 -9.17 -30.97 -8.31
C PHE A 13 -7.82 -30.39 -7.91
N VAL A 14 -6.73 -31.15 -8.09
CA VAL A 14 -5.37 -30.69 -7.82
C VAL A 14 -5.04 -29.47 -8.68
N VAL A 15 -5.32 -29.50 -9.99
CA VAL A 15 -5.06 -28.38 -10.90
C VAL A 15 -5.85 -27.13 -10.48
N ILE A 16 -7.12 -27.26 -10.09
CA ILE A 16 -7.96 -26.15 -9.63
C ILE A 16 -7.38 -25.54 -8.35
N VAL A 17 -7.02 -26.37 -7.36
CA VAL A 17 -6.46 -25.90 -6.09
C VAL A 17 -5.14 -25.18 -6.30
N PHE A 18 -4.24 -25.74 -7.12
CA PHE A 18 -2.97 -25.08 -7.45
C PHE A 18 -3.20 -23.77 -8.20
N GLY A 19 -4.11 -23.75 -9.18
CA GLY A 19 -4.46 -22.53 -9.93
C GLY A 19 -5.00 -21.42 -9.02
N LEU A 20 -5.92 -21.74 -8.11
CA LEU A 20 -6.45 -20.78 -7.12
C LEU A 20 -5.38 -20.31 -6.13
N SER A 21 -4.51 -21.21 -5.67
CA SER A 21 -3.41 -20.84 -4.76
C SER A 21 -2.46 -19.84 -5.42
N PHE A 22 -2.17 -20.04 -6.71
CA PHE A 22 -1.29 -19.16 -7.48
C PHE A 22 -1.89 -17.77 -7.61
N THR A 23 -3.18 -17.66 -7.98
CA THR A 23 -3.85 -16.36 -8.09
C THR A 23 -3.93 -15.63 -6.75
N ILE A 24 -4.18 -16.37 -5.65
CA ILE A 24 -4.24 -15.82 -4.30
C ILE A 24 -2.88 -15.26 -3.84
N CYS A 25 -1.79 -15.99 -4.14
CA CYS A 25 -0.44 -15.65 -3.68
C CYS A 25 0.31 -14.70 -4.62
N ASN A 26 -0.17 -14.48 -5.84
CA ASN A 26 0.53 -13.67 -6.82
C ASN A 26 0.64 -12.21 -6.34
N LYS A 27 1.86 -11.68 -6.40
CA LYS A 27 2.16 -10.31 -5.96
C LYS A 27 2.00 -9.34 -7.12
N HIS A 28 1.15 -8.35 -6.92
CA HIS A 28 1.00 -7.19 -7.80
C HIS A 28 1.91 -6.09 -7.30
N TYR A 29 3.02 -5.85 -8.01
CA TYR A 29 3.96 -4.78 -7.69
C TYR A 29 3.41 -3.43 -8.17
N ILE A 30 3.52 -2.42 -7.32
CA ILE A 30 3.12 -1.06 -7.62
C ILE A 30 4.39 -0.26 -7.95
N LYS A 31 4.34 0.49 -9.05
CA LYS A 31 5.40 1.41 -9.45
C LYS A 31 5.01 2.84 -9.04
N TYR A 32 5.97 3.59 -8.52
CA TYR A 32 5.80 5.03 -8.30
C TYR A 32 6.37 5.82 -9.48
N SER A 33 5.74 6.93 -9.81
CA SER A 33 6.17 7.87 -10.85
C SER A 33 7.17 8.89 -10.31
N ALA A 34 6.98 9.34 -9.06
CA ALA A 34 7.80 10.36 -8.42
C ALA A 34 7.99 10.09 -6.93
N CYS A 35 9.04 10.69 -6.35
CA CYS A 35 9.34 10.67 -4.92
C CYS A 35 9.83 12.04 -4.47
N TYR A 36 9.15 12.62 -3.49
CA TYR A 36 9.47 13.92 -2.92
C TYR A 36 9.94 13.76 -1.48
N LYS A 37 11.07 14.37 -1.13
CA LYS A 37 11.52 14.46 0.26
C LYS A 37 10.83 15.65 0.92
N LEU A 38 10.08 15.41 1.99
CA LEU A 38 9.35 16.47 2.67
C LEU A 38 10.23 17.21 3.68
N PRO A 39 10.07 18.54 3.83
CA PRO A 39 10.83 19.35 4.79
C PRO A 39 10.25 19.21 6.21
N ILE A 40 10.20 17.98 6.72
CA ILE A 40 9.69 17.63 8.05
C ILE A 40 10.89 17.20 8.92
N PRO A 41 10.88 17.44 10.24
CA PRO A 41 11.88 16.90 11.15
C PRO A 41 12.06 15.39 10.96
N LYS A 42 13.28 14.90 11.19
CA LYS A 42 13.56 13.48 11.08
C LYS A 42 12.73 12.70 12.08
N THR A 43 12.21 11.56 11.65
CA THR A 43 11.45 10.64 12.48
C THR A 43 12.20 9.32 12.64
N PRO A 44 12.01 8.59 13.76
CA PRO A 44 12.41 7.20 13.85
C PRO A 44 11.73 6.39 12.73
N PHE A 45 12.42 5.35 12.25
CA PHE A 45 11.88 4.47 11.23
C PHE A 45 10.89 3.47 11.84
N TYR A 46 9.67 3.46 11.29
CA TYR A 46 8.65 2.48 11.61
C TYR A 46 8.19 1.82 10.30
N PRO A 47 8.44 0.51 10.09
CA PRO A 47 8.21 -0.14 8.80
C PRO A 47 6.73 -0.19 8.39
N ASP A 48 5.80 -0.18 9.35
CA ASP A 48 4.37 -0.21 9.07
C ASP A 48 3.74 1.21 9.04
N ALA A 49 4.54 2.26 9.28
CA ALA A 49 4.09 3.64 9.28
C ALA A 49 4.17 4.25 7.88
N TYR A 50 3.11 4.07 7.12
CA TYR A 50 2.88 4.75 5.85
C TYR A 50 1.39 4.95 5.63
N LYS A 51 1.03 6.00 4.89
CA LYS A 51 -0.37 6.36 4.70
C LYS A 51 -0.65 6.75 3.26
N PHE A 52 -1.66 6.09 2.70
CA PHE A 52 -2.22 6.43 1.40
C PHE A 52 -3.13 7.65 1.53
N VAL A 53 -3.02 8.52 0.54
CA VAL A 53 -3.75 9.78 0.45
C VAL A 53 -4.29 9.90 -0.96
N HIS A 54 -5.61 9.91 -1.07
CA HIS A 54 -6.29 9.90 -2.35
C HIS A 54 -6.83 11.29 -2.70
N THR A 55 -7.11 12.14 -1.72
CA THR A 55 -7.67 13.48 -1.95
C THR A 55 -6.80 14.59 -1.35
N LYS A 56 -7.01 15.82 -1.83
CA LYS A 56 -6.35 17.01 -1.30
C LYS A 56 -6.72 17.26 0.16
N GLU A 57 -7.98 17.04 0.53
CA GLU A 57 -8.48 17.21 1.89
C GLU A 57 -7.81 16.23 2.85
N GLU A 58 -7.69 14.96 2.45
CA GLU A 58 -6.95 13.96 3.21
C GLU A 58 -5.48 14.39 3.38
N PHE A 59 -4.84 14.89 2.31
CA PHE A 59 -3.46 15.36 2.38
C PHE A 59 -3.28 16.49 3.39
N LEU A 60 -4.15 17.50 3.32
CA LEU A 60 -4.14 18.65 4.22
C LEU A 60 -4.36 18.25 5.68
N LEU A 61 -5.31 17.35 5.94
CA LEU A 61 -5.59 16.83 7.28
C LEU A 61 -4.37 16.10 7.84
N ASN A 62 -3.76 15.20 7.05
CA ASN A 62 -2.59 14.44 7.49
C ASN A 62 -1.39 15.34 7.74
N MET A 63 -1.13 16.32 6.89
CA MET A 63 -0.03 17.25 7.07
C MET A 63 -0.20 18.13 8.32
N LYS A 64 -1.43 18.56 8.65
CA LYS A 64 -1.73 19.25 9.92
C LYS A 64 -1.38 18.36 11.12
N LEU A 65 -1.77 17.09 11.10
CA LEU A 65 -1.45 16.14 12.17
C LEU A 65 0.07 15.90 12.32
N ILE A 66 0.81 15.89 11.22
CA ILE A 66 2.27 15.69 11.24
C ILE A 66 3.00 16.94 11.73
N ASN A 67 2.68 18.10 11.15
CA ASN A 67 3.28 19.38 11.53
C ASN A 67 2.41 20.55 11.06
N ASN A 68 1.68 21.15 12.01
CA ASN A 68 0.83 22.32 11.78
C ASN A 68 1.59 23.56 11.29
N ALA A 69 2.91 23.65 11.49
CA ALA A 69 3.71 24.82 11.09
C ALA A 69 4.12 24.80 9.61
N ILE A 70 3.93 23.67 8.90
CA ILE A 70 4.32 23.56 7.49
C ILE A 70 3.26 24.22 6.61
N LYS A 71 3.70 25.08 5.69
CA LYS A 71 2.86 25.63 4.62
C LYS A 71 2.57 24.54 3.58
N VAL A 72 1.52 23.75 3.83
CA VAL A 72 1.16 22.57 3.01
C VAL A 72 0.81 22.95 1.57
N GLU A 73 0.14 24.09 1.38
CA GLU A 73 -0.23 24.61 0.06
C GLU A 73 1.00 24.84 -0.82
N ALA A 74 2.09 25.36 -0.25
CA ALA A 74 3.33 25.56 -0.99
C ALA A 74 3.94 24.23 -1.47
N ILE A 75 3.79 23.13 -0.72
CA ILE A 75 4.25 21.79 -1.14
C ILE A 75 3.42 21.29 -2.32
N ILE A 76 2.11 21.49 -2.27
CA ILE A 76 1.18 21.09 -3.34
C ILE A 76 1.53 21.85 -4.63
N ASP A 77 1.69 23.16 -4.53
CA ASP A 77 1.91 24.02 -5.70
C ASP A 77 3.30 23.82 -6.30
N THR A 78 4.35 23.74 -5.46
CA THR A 78 5.73 23.56 -5.91
C THR A 78 5.93 22.23 -6.62
N ASN A 79 5.36 21.15 -6.07
CA ASN A 79 5.49 19.81 -6.65
C ASN A 79 4.37 19.50 -7.67
N LYS A 80 3.45 20.45 -7.91
CA LYS A 80 2.30 20.30 -8.82
C LYS A 80 1.51 19.01 -8.55
N LEU A 81 1.19 18.75 -7.28
CA LEU A 81 0.51 17.52 -6.89
C LEU A 81 -0.90 17.46 -7.48
N ASP A 82 -1.21 16.36 -8.17
CA ASP A 82 -2.46 16.14 -8.87
C ASP A 82 -3.21 14.93 -8.28
N PHE A 83 -4.12 15.21 -7.35
CA PHE A 83 -4.93 14.22 -6.66
C PHE A 83 -6.04 13.61 -7.53
N ASN A 84 -6.31 14.15 -8.73
CA ASN A 84 -7.28 13.57 -9.65
C ASN A 84 -6.67 12.36 -10.36
N ASN A 85 -5.42 12.47 -10.80
CA ASN A 85 -4.73 11.43 -11.57
C ASN A 85 -3.81 10.54 -10.75
N HIS A 86 -3.47 10.95 -9.52
CA HIS A 86 -2.51 10.24 -8.69
C HIS A 86 -3.04 9.94 -7.28
N THR A 87 -2.47 8.91 -6.69
CA THR A 87 -2.57 8.63 -5.26
C THR A 87 -1.18 8.83 -4.66
N TYR A 88 -1.15 9.41 -3.46
CA TYR A 88 0.10 9.72 -2.79
C TYR A 88 0.29 8.84 -1.57
N ILE A 89 1.54 8.56 -1.21
CA ILE A 89 1.89 7.73 -0.06
C ILE A 89 2.91 8.45 0.79
N PHE A 90 2.52 8.80 2.01
CA PHE A 90 3.46 9.24 3.04
C PHE A 90 4.21 8.03 3.58
N VAL A 91 5.53 8.12 3.63
CA VAL A 91 6.39 7.10 4.18
C VAL A 91 7.39 7.73 5.14
N PHE A 92 7.45 7.21 6.37
CA PHE A 92 8.25 7.79 7.43
C PHE A 92 9.54 6.99 7.67
N GLY A 93 10.68 7.68 7.67
CA GLY A 93 11.96 7.18 8.16
C GLY A 93 12.81 6.35 7.18
N ALA A 94 12.24 5.78 6.12
CA ALA A 94 13.01 5.04 5.11
C ALA A 94 12.42 5.14 3.70
N PRO A 95 13.25 5.19 2.64
CA PRO A 95 12.75 5.18 1.27
C PRO A 95 12.23 3.80 0.85
N ILE A 96 11.24 3.77 -0.06
CA ILE A 96 10.67 2.54 -0.61
C ILE A 96 11.68 1.86 -1.54
N LYS A 97 11.91 0.56 -1.31
CA LYS A 97 12.59 -0.33 -2.26
C LYS A 97 11.60 -0.96 -3.22
N LYS A 98 10.52 -1.54 -2.68
CA LYS A 98 9.44 -2.18 -3.45
C LYS A 98 8.13 -2.07 -2.68
N MET A 99 7.03 -2.01 -3.40
CA MET A 99 5.69 -2.02 -2.83
C MET A 99 4.82 -2.99 -3.63
N TYR A 100 3.99 -3.77 -2.93
CA TYR A 100 3.17 -4.80 -3.56
C TYR A 100 1.92 -5.12 -2.73
N TYR A 101 0.94 -5.72 -3.37
CA TYR A 101 -0.19 -6.36 -2.69
C TYR A 101 -0.48 -7.72 -3.33
N SER A 102 -1.21 -8.56 -2.61
CA SER A 102 -1.79 -9.81 -3.11
C SER A 102 -3.10 -10.06 -2.36
N PHE A 103 -3.92 -10.99 -2.86
CA PHE A 103 -5.11 -11.39 -2.12
C PHE A 103 -4.71 -12.02 -0.77
N LYS A 104 -3.69 -12.89 -0.78
CA LYS A 104 -3.13 -13.52 0.44
C LYS A 104 -2.74 -12.48 1.47
N THR A 105 -1.94 -11.48 1.07
CA THR A 105 -1.43 -10.48 2.01
C THR A 105 -2.54 -9.58 2.55
N THR A 106 -3.53 -9.25 1.72
CA THR A 106 -4.70 -8.48 2.15
C THR A 106 -5.57 -9.23 3.15
N LEU A 107 -5.73 -10.54 2.97
CA LEU A 107 -6.62 -11.35 3.80
C LEU A 107 -5.96 -11.80 5.12
N PHE A 108 -4.73 -12.31 5.03
CA PHE A 108 -4.07 -13.00 6.14
C PHE A 108 -2.97 -12.17 6.80
N ASP A 109 -2.20 -11.42 6.01
CA ASP A 109 -1.00 -10.73 6.51
C ASP A 109 -1.30 -9.28 6.96
N ASP A 110 -2.50 -8.75 6.71
CA ASP A 110 -2.94 -7.42 7.16
C ASP A 110 -2.95 -7.36 8.70
N LYS A 111 -2.03 -6.57 9.24
CA LYS A 111 -1.78 -6.36 10.68
C LYS A 111 -2.77 -5.43 11.36
N SER A 112 -3.64 -4.77 10.58
CA SER A 112 -4.65 -3.85 11.12
C SER A 112 -5.59 -4.60 12.08
N PRO A 113 -6.09 -3.95 13.15
CA PRO A 113 -7.09 -4.53 14.02
C PRO A 113 -8.35 -4.92 13.23
N SER A 114 -9.14 -5.83 13.81
CA SER A 114 -10.28 -6.47 13.13
C SER A 114 -11.30 -5.48 12.54
N TYR A 115 -11.46 -4.29 13.12
CA TYR A 115 -12.36 -3.25 12.63
C TYR A 115 -11.78 -2.42 11.47
N ALA A 116 -10.46 -2.40 11.30
CA ALA A 116 -9.75 -1.57 10.32
C ALA A 116 -9.14 -2.37 9.16
N LYS A 117 -9.31 -3.70 9.14
CA LYS A 117 -8.80 -4.55 8.06
C LYS A 117 -9.26 -4.09 6.69
N ALA A 118 -8.33 -4.04 5.74
CA ALA A 118 -8.56 -3.54 4.39
C ALA A 118 -9.71 -4.27 3.67
N ILE A 119 -9.83 -5.58 3.88
CA ILE A 119 -10.90 -6.42 3.30
C ILE A 119 -12.31 -5.92 3.67
N ARG A 120 -12.52 -5.41 4.89
CA ARG A 120 -13.83 -4.90 5.35
C ARG A 120 -14.25 -3.65 4.59
N HIS A 121 -13.28 -2.89 4.12
CA HIS A 121 -13.47 -1.67 3.36
C HIS A 121 -13.32 -1.88 1.85
N LYS A 122 -13.31 -3.14 1.38
CA LYS A 122 -13.10 -3.51 -0.03
C LYS A 122 -11.79 -2.93 -0.61
N LYS A 123 -10.77 -2.79 0.24
CA LYS A 123 -9.43 -2.29 -0.12
C LYS A 123 -8.41 -3.43 -0.15
N LYS A 124 -7.31 -3.20 -0.88
CA LYS A 124 -6.13 -4.04 -0.97
C LYS A 124 -5.07 -3.49 -0.02
N CYS A 125 -4.57 -4.34 0.87
CA CYS A 125 -3.50 -3.95 1.79
C CYS A 125 -2.15 -4.03 1.06
N VAL A 126 -1.50 -2.88 0.90
CA VAL A 126 -0.19 -2.75 0.26
C VAL A 126 0.88 -2.91 1.31
N PHE A 127 1.90 -3.71 1.00
CA PHE A 127 3.08 -3.95 1.81
C PHE A 127 4.28 -3.24 1.18
N ILE A 128 5.15 -2.68 2.02
CA ILE A 128 6.33 -1.94 1.59
C ILE A 128 7.59 -2.60 2.12
N ASN A 129 8.53 -2.85 1.22
CA ASN A 129 9.90 -3.17 1.56
C ASN A 129 10.73 -1.90 1.43
N TYR A 130 11.58 -1.64 2.42
CA TYR A 130 12.35 -0.41 2.52
C TYR A 130 13.81 -0.60 2.11
N ASN A 131 14.43 0.52 1.74
CA ASN A 131 15.88 0.68 1.71
C ASN A 131 16.40 1.02 3.11
N ILE A 132 17.70 1.29 3.22
CA ILE A 132 18.34 1.68 4.48
C ILE A 132 17.62 2.91 5.07
N PRO A 133 17.22 2.89 6.35
CA PRO A 133 16.58 4.03 7.00
C PRO A 133 17.43 5.29 6.97
N THR A 134 16.79 6.42 6.67
CA THR A 134 17.42 7.75 6.57
C THR A 134 16.88 8.75 7.59
N GLY A 135 15.75 8.41 8.21
CA GLY A 135 15.00 9.26 9.12
C GLY A 135 14.14 10.33 8.43
N TYR A 136 14.16 10.44 7.10
CA TYR A 136 13.35 11.44 6.40
C TYR A 136 11.93 10.94 6.10
N THR A 137 11.01 11.89 5.94
CA THR A 137 9.66 11.61 5.43
C THR A 137 9.63 11.82 3.92
N TYR A 138 9.06 10.86 3.23
CA TYR A 138 8.95 10.82 1.78
C TYR A 138 7.48 10.82 1.37
N LEU A 139 7.20 11.45 0.24
CA LEU A 139 5.92 11.41 -0.45
C LEU A 139 6.12 10.72 -1.80
N TYR A 140 5.52 9.55 -1.98
CA TYR A 140 5.55 8.83 -3.26
C TYR A 140 4.29 9.09 -4.04
N GLU A 141 4.44 9.29 -5.35
CA GLU A 141 3.34 9.42 -6.29
C GLU A 141 3.15 8.11 -7.04
N ILE A 142 1.92 7.61 -7.07
CA ILE A 142 1.52 6.43 -7.84
C ILE A 142 0.30 6.76 -8.70
N LYS A 143 0.04 5.94 -9.72
CA LYS A 143 -1.21 6.01 -10.49
C LYS A 143 -2.40 5.95 -9.53
N LYS A 144 -3.43 6.78 -9.78
CA LYS A 144 -4.66 6.78 -8.97
C LYS A 144 -5.23 5.38 -8.81
N ASP A 145 -5.36 4.95 -7.57
CA ASP A 145 -6.08 3.74 -7.19
C ASP A 145 -6.57 3.87 -5.74
N GLU A 146 -7.86 4.19 -5.58
CA GLU A 146 -8.52 4.39 -4.27
C GLU A 146 -8.78 3.07 -3.54
N THR A 147 -8.59 1.94 -4.23
CA THR A 147 -8.70 0.60 -3.64
C THR A 147 -7.46 0.22 -2.84
N LEU A 148 -6.35 0.97 -2.94
CA LEU A 148 -5.12 0.70 -2.20
C LEU A 148 -5.14 1.35 -0.82
N THR A 149 -4.59 0.66 0.18
CA THR A 149 -4.40 1.21 1.53
C THR A 149 -3.19 0.57 2.21
N GLY A 150 -2.73 1.18 3.29
CA GLY A 150 -1.71 0.62 4.17
C GLY A 150 -2.34 -0.08 5.36
N PHE A 151 -1.61 -0.15 6.47
CA PHE A 151 -2.17 -0.58 7.73
C PHE A 151 -2.87 0.58 8.43
N ASN A 152 -4.07 0.35 8.95
CA ASN A 152 -4.86 1.37 9.62
C ASN A 152 -5.10 0.99 11.08
N GLY A 153 -4.94 1.96 12.01
CA GLY A 153 -5.20 1.72 13.44
C GLY A 153 -4.10 0.97 14.19
N ILE A 154 -2.85 1.08 13.71
CA ILE A 154 -1.63 0.59 14.37
C ILE A 154 -0.92 1.77 15.04
#